data_AF-A0A3A8PZZ5-F1
#
_entry.id   AF-A0A3A8PZZ5-F1
#
_cell.length_a   1.000
_cell.length_b   1.000
_cell.length_c   1.000
_cell.angle_alpha   90.00
_cell.angle_beta   90.00
_cell.angle_gamma   90.00
#
_symmetry.space_group_name_H-M   'P 1'
#
loop_
_entity.id
_entity.type
_entity.pdbx_description
1 polymer ?
#
loop_
_entity_poly.entity_id
_entity_poly.type
_entity_poly.pdbx_seq_one_letter_code
_entity_poly.pdbx_strand_id
1 'polypeptide(L)'
;MPTIVAVKAGTCTAAGCGGRILKGEYVEYSAATGTRHLECAGAEQGRRPNLKAGQCRCGASVALREGSLQLKETSRGRRFRKQWLVLCSRCCGAQ
;
A
#
# COMPACT_ATOMS: atom_id res chain seq x y z
N MET A 1 -13.14 4.23 -6.51
CA MET A 1 -12.84 4.71 -5.13
C MET A 1 -13.10 6.21 -5.09
N PRO A 2 -13.12 6.93 -3.95
CA PRO A 2 -13.31 8.38 -4.00
C PRO A 2 -12.09 9.08 -4.62
N THR A 3 -12.35 10.04 -5.50
CA THR A 3 -11.36 10.99 -6.02
C THR A 3 -11.17 12.12 -5.01
N ILE A 4 -9.92 12.39 -4.63
CA ILE A 4 -9.54 13.46 -3.70
C ILE A 4 -8.40 14.28 -4.29
N VAL A 5 -8.10 15.43 -3.67
CA VAL A 5 -6.92 16.23 -3.98
C VAL A 5 -5.81 15.92 -2.97
N ALA A 6 -4.62 15.60 -3.46
CA ALA A 6 -3.47 15.29 -2.62
C ALA A 6 -2.98 16.52 -1.84
N VAL A 7 -3.19 16.53 -0.52
CA VAL A 7 -2.72 17.62 0.35
C VAL A 7 -1.19 17.64 0.56
N LYS A 8 -0.51 16.52 0.30
CA LYS A 8 0.95 16.36 0.42
C LYS A 8 1.45 15.50 -0.75
N ALA A 9 2.71 15.71 -1.12
CA ALA A 9 3.36 14.83 -2.08
C ALA A 9 3.42 13.38 -1.53
N GLY A 10 3.24 12.42 -2.42
CA GLY A 10 3.18 11.00 -2.09
C GLY A 10 3.76 10.13 -3.20
N THR A 11 3.48 8.84 -3.11
CA THR A 11 3.90 7.85 -4.11
C THR A 11 2.68 7.09 -4.57
N CYS A 12 2.54 6.96 -5.89
CA CYS A 12 1.50 6.16 -6.49
C CYS A 12 1.69 4.68 -6.16
N THR A 13 0.66 4.07 -5.61
CA THR A 13 0.65 2.66 -5.21
C THR A 13 0.05 1.75 -6.27
N ALA A 14 -0.05 2.19 -7.52
CA ALA A 14 -0.41 1.31 -8.62
C ALA A 14 0.78 0.42 -9.03
N ALA A 15 0.51 -0.85 -9.37
CA ALA A 15 1.54 -1.76 -9.84
C ALA A 15 2.17 -1.20 -11.13
N GLY A 16 3.50 -1.20 -11.19
CA GLY A 16 4.24 -0.68 -12.34
C GLY A 16 4.36 0.84 -12.43
N CYS A 17 3.62 1.62 -11.63
CA CYS A 17 3.76 3.07 -11.60
C CYS A 17 4.88 3.50 -10.65
N GLY A 18 4.69 3.34 -9.33
CA GLY A 18 5.65 3.82 -8.31
C GLY A 18 5.98 5.32 -8.40
N GLY A 19 5.27 6.07 -9.25
CA GLY A 19 5.56 7.45 -9.58
C GLY A 19 5.25 8.40 -8.44
N ARG A 20 5.80 9.61 -8.53
CA ARG A 20 5.55 10.65 -7.53
C ARG A 20 4.17 11.26 -7.76
N ILE A 21 3.39 11.35 -6.69
CA ILE A 21 2.15 12.13 -6.65
C ILE A 21 2.51 13.50 -6.10
N LEU A 22 2.10 14.57 -6.78
CA LEU A 22 2.37 15.94 -6.37
C LEU A 22 1.30 16.46 -5.41
N LYS A 23 1.65 17.50 -4.64
CA LYS A 23 0.66 18.25 -3.86
C LYS A 23 -0.27 18.99 -4.83
N GLY A 24 -1.58 18.92 -4.59
CA GLY A 24 -2.60 19.52 -5.46
C GLY A 24 -3.05 18.61 -6.60
N GLU A 25 -2.45 17.43 -6.74
CA GLU A 25 -2.82 16.46 -7.78
C GLU A 25 -4.13 15.75 -7.44
N TYR A 26 -4.98 15.52 -8.43
CA TYR A 26 -6.18 14.70 -8.29
C TYR A 26 -5.79 13.22 -8.31
N VAL A 27 -6.28 12.49 -7.33
CA VAL A 27 -5.87 11.11 -7.07
C VAL A 27 -7.03 10.28 -6.56
N GLU A 28 -6.99 8.97 -6.79
CA GLU A 28 -7.84 8.04 -6.04
C GLU A 28 -7.17 7.67 -4.72
N TYR A 29 -7.96 7.61 -3.66
CA TYR A 29 -7.48 7.19 -2.35
C TYR A 29 -8.33 6.07 -1.76
N SER A 30 -7.65 5.06 -1.22
CA SER A 30 -8.23 4.09 -0.31
C SER A 30 -7.31 3.87 0.87
N ALA A 31 -7.88 3.72 2.06
CA ALA A 31 -7.11 3.36 3.24
C ALA A 31 -6.39 2.00 3.08
N ALA A 32 -6.90 1.10 2.23
CA ALA A 32 -6.32 -0.22 2.01
C ALA A 32 -5.14 -0.23 1.04
N THR A 33 -5.18 0.61 0.01
CA THR A 33 -4.21 0.57 -1.09
C THR A 33 -3.31 1.81 -1.13
N GLY A 34 -3.69 2.90 -0.47
CA GLY A 34 -3.00 4.18 -0.53
C GLY A 34 -3.50 5.05 -1.68
N THR A 35 -2.62 5.94 -2.15
CA THR A 35 -2.94 6.96 -3.13
C THR A 35 -2.50 6.53 -4.53
N ARG A 36 -3.31 6.79 -5.55
CA ARG A 36 -3.03 6.44 -6.96
C ARG A 36 -3.33 7.61 -7.89
N HIS A 37 -2.55 7.74 -8.96
CA HIS A 37 -2.93 8.59 -10.08
C HIS A 37 -4.27 8.17 -10.65
N LEU A 38 -5.06 9.10 -11.18
CA LEU A 38 -6.33 8.79 -11.82
C LEU A 38 -6.15 7.88 -13.04
N GLU A 39 -5.08 8.06 -13.81
CA GLU A 39 -4.75 7.18 -14.95
C GLU A 39 -4.41 5.74 -14.51
N CYS A 40 -4.04 5.55 -13.24
CA CYS A 40 -3.71 4.26 -12.67
C CYS A 40 -4.88 3.61 -11.91
N ALA A 41 -6.09 4.18 -12.00
CA ALA A 41 -7.30 3.68 -11.33
C ALA A 41 -7.56 2.19 -11.61
N GLY A 42 -7.42 1.79 -12.87
CA GLY A 42 -7.65 0.41 -13.34
C GLY A 42 -6.45 -0.53 -13.20
N ALA A 43 -5.29 -0.05 -12.78
CA ALA A 43 -4.09 -0.88 -12.65
C ALA A 43 -4.16 -1.78 -11.41
N GLU A 44 -3.58 -2.98 -11.51
CA GLU A 44 -3.47 -3.91 -10.39
C GLU A 44 -2.78 -3.27 -9.18
N GLN A 45 -3.09 -3.80 -7.99
CA GLN A 45 -2.59 -3.27 -6.74
C GLN A 45 -1.06 -3.31 -6.69
N GLY A 46 -0.43 -2.14 -6.65
CA GLY A 46 0.96 -2.01 -6.29
C GLY A 46 1.10 -2.14 -4.78
N ARG A 47 2.22 -2.71 -4.35
CA ARG A 47 2.45 -2.93 -2.93
C ARG A 47 2.80 -1.62 -2.26
N ARG A 48 2.15 -1.31 -1.14
CA ARG A 48 2.49 -0.11 -0.36
C ARG A 48 3.92 -0.29 0.18
N PRO A 49 4.85 0.65 -0.10
CA PRO A 49 6.22 0.52 0.38
C PRO A 49 6.25 0.53 1.91
N ASN A 50 7.13 -0.28 2.48
CA ASN A 50 7.30 -0.35 3.91
C ASN A 50 8.00 0.92 4.43
N LEU A 51 7.26 1.84 5.04
CA LEU A 51 7.82 3.11 5.53
C LEU A 51 8.43 3.02 6.94
N LYS A 52 8.51 1.82 7.54
CA LYS A 52 9.19 1.57 8.83
C LYS A 52 9.84 0.19 8.81
N ALA A 53 10.99 0.01 9.45
CA ALA A 53 11.53 -1.35 9.62
C ALA A 53 10.52 -2.22 10.40
N GLY A 54 10.42 -3.50 10.03
CA GLY A 54 9.48 -4.41 10.66
C GLY A 54 9.80 -5.87 10.37
N GLN A 55 9.09 -6.78 11.02
CA GLN A 55 9.31 -8.22 10.85
C GLN A 55 8.26 -8.82 9.91
N CYS A 56 8.71 -9.58 8.93
CA CYS A 56 7.85 -10.39 8.08
C CYS A 56 7.23 -11.55 8.87
N ARG A 57 6.08 -12.07 8.43
CA ARG A 57 5.48 -13.31 8.96
C ARG A 57 6.42 -14.53 8.96
N CYS A 58 7.45 -14.54 8.13
CA CYS A 58 8.46 -15.59 8.10
C CYS A 58 9.62 -15.40 9.10
N GLY A 59 9.56 -14.36 9.94
CA GLY A 59 10.61 -14.02 10.92
C GLY A 59 11.71 -13.11 10.37
N ALA A 60 11.78 -12.90 9.05
CA ALA A 60 12.79 -12.02 8.44
C ALA A 60 12.61 -10.56 8.85
N SER A 61 13.70 -9.90 9.25
CA SER A 61 13.75 -8.44 9.40
C SER A 61 13.70 -7.78 8.03
N VAL A 62 12.80 -6.82 7.88
CA VAL A 62 12.59 -6.05 6.64
C VAL A 62 12.95 -4.60 6.96
N ALA A 63 13.99 -4.08 6.29
CA ALA A 63 14.41 -2.71 6.50
C ALA A 63 13.37 -1.69 6.00
N LEU A 64 13.61 -0.43 6.34
CA LEU A 64 12.86 0.69 5.78
C LEU A 64 12.96 0.65 4.24
N ARG A 65 11.81 0.77 3.56
CA ARG A 65 11.63 0.71 2.10
C ARG A 65 11.97 -0.63 1.46
N GLU A 66 12.37 -1.63 2.23
CA GLU A 66 12.44 -3.01 1.75
C GLU A 66 11.10 -3.72 1.91
N GLY A 67 10.84 -4.72 1.06
CA GLY A 67 9.61 -5.50 1.13
C GLY A 67 8.36 -4.65 0.87
N SER A 68 7.26 -5.01 1.52
CA SER A 68 5.95 -4.43 1.23
C SER A 68 4.98 -4.54 2.40
N LEU A 69 4.02 -3.62 2.46
CA LEU A 69 2.90 -3.68 3.38
C LEU A 69 1.68 -4.26 2.70
N GLN A 70 1.09 -5.27 3.32
CA GLN A 70 -0.20 -5.82 2.93
C GLN A 70 -1.22 -5.52 4.03
N LEU A 71 -2.37 -4.95 3.65
CA LEU A 71 -3.48 -4.82 4.58
C LEU A 71 -4.17 -6.18 4.71
N LYS A 72 -4.21 -6.72 5.92
CA LYS A 72 -5.05 -7.85 6.28
C LYS A 72 -6.27 -7.34 7.02
N GLU A 73 -7.44 -7.57 6.45
CA GLU A 73 -8.71 -7.31 7.09
C GLU A 73 -9.27 -8.64 7.61
N THR A 74 -9.53 -8.71 8.91
CA THR A 74 -10.24 -9.86 9.50
C THR A 74 -11.58 -9.40 10.05
N SER A 75 -12.64 -10.08 9.64
CA SER A 75 -13.98 -9.90 10.19
C SER A 75 -14.30 -11.05 11.14
N ARG A 76 -14.85 -10.74 12.32
CA ARG A 76 -15.43 -11.73 13.24
C ARG A 76 -16.76 -11.18 13.76
N GLY A 77 -17.86 -11.70 13.22
CA GLY A 77 -19.19 -11.16 13.47
C GLY A 77 -19.27 -9.70 13.02
N ARG A 78 -19.69 -8.79 13.91
CA ARG A 78 -19.78 -7.34 13.64
C ARG A 78 -18.46 -6.58 13.82
N ARG A 79 -17.36 -7.25 14.17
CA ARG A 79 -16.05 -6.60 14.39
C ARG A 79 -15.16 -6.76 13.16
N PHE A 80 -14.57 -5.64 12.73
CA PHE A 80 -13.56 -5.59 11.68
C PHE A 80 -12.24 -5.17 12.29
N ARG A 81 -11.19 -5.93 12.03
CA ARG A 81 -9.82 -5.59 12.42
C ARG A 81 -8.97 -5.41 11.18
N LYS A 82 -8.35 -4.24 11.08
CA LYS A 82 -7.40 -3.90 10.02
C LYS A 82 -5.99 -4.01 10.59
N GLN A 83 -5.15 -4.83 9.98
CA GLN A 83 -3.76 -5.00 10.38
C GLN A 83 -2.85 -4.88 9.18
N TRP A 84 -1.82 -4.04 9.27
CA TRP A 84 -0.77 -3.97 8.29
C TRP A 84 0.27 -5.06 8.57
N LEU A 85 0.48 -5.93 7.60
CA LEU A 85 1.51 -6.97 7.64
C LEU A 85 2.70 -6.51 6.79
N VAL A 86 3.89 -6.64 7.34
CA VAL A 86 5.14 -6.47 6.58
C VAL A 86 5.44 -7.80 5.89
N LEU A 87 5.77 -7.75 4.60
CA LEU A 87 6.18 -8.90 3.80
C LEU A 87 7.56 -8.62 3.21
N CYS A 88 8.50 -9.55 3.41
CA CYS A 88 9.79 -9.52 2.73
C CYS A 88 9.62 -9.85 1.23
N SER A 89 10.63 -9.58 0.41
CA SER A 89 10.65 -9.89 -1.02
C SER A 89 10.29 -11.36 -1.34
N ARG A 90 10.66 -12.30 -0.47
CA ARG A 90 10.31 -13.73 -0.61
C ARG A 90 8.83 -14.01 -0.34
N CYS A 91 8.25 -13.39 0.69
CA CYS A 91 6.83 -13.54 1.02
C CYS A 91 5.92 -12.61 0.21
N CYS A 92 6.51 -11.67 -0.53
CA CYS A 92 5.81 -10.88 -1.51
C CYS A 92 5.29 -11.76 -2.67
N GLY A 93 6.08 -12.72 -3.15
CA GLY A 93 5.78 -13.44 -4.40
C GLY A 93 4.76 -14.58 -4.34
N ALA A 94 4.29 -14.97 -3.16
CA ALA A 94 3.28 -16.03 -3.03
C ALA A 94 1.88 -15.43 -3.21
N GLN A 95 1.45 -15.31 -4.47
CA GLN A 95 0.05 -15.22 -4.85
C GLN A 95 -0.47 -16.62 -5.15
#